data_AF-D4IL78-F1
#
_entry.id   AF-D4IL78-F1
#
_cell.length_a   1.000
_cell.length_b   1.000
_cell.length_c   1.000
_cell.angle_alpha   90.00
_cell.angle_beta   90.00
_cell.angle_gamma   90.00
#
_symmetry.space_group_name_H-M   'P 1'
#
loop_
_entity.id
_entity.type
_entity.pdbx_description
1 polymer ?
#
loop_
_entity_poly.entity_id
_entity_poly.type
_entity_poly.pdbx_seq_one_letter_code
_entity_poly.pdbx_strand_id
1 'polypeptide(L)'
;MPLRIDVPEKFLNLFHKIFENEPIENGNKLNLFSLKISNNAFSYATLVEELGDILTAYALSRSAYDELCSQKKYTTLVSKAKERLRKAESNDGELGEILLYTMLEAHLKAPKLLTKLELKTDPNHYVNGADGVHLLKIDDNTFQFIFGESKLYSDLKKGVKKAFESLKNLLKEDLNKLRYEIQLVNSNFLKEAHDEHSVDLLKKLLIPRENDEDLNIDHSFGIFLGFDVEITDDERKLNNADFRETIYEKVENAVRAILPTINDHIKQDDFRGYSFYIYIVPFSELKKQRKKMIAELKK
;
A
#
# COMPACT_ATOMS: atom_id res chain seq x y z
N MET A 1 12.54 12.27 11.72
CA MET A 1 11.71 11.17 11.17
C MET A 1 12.64 9.98 11.01
N PRO A 2 12.28 8.79 11.50
CA PRO A 2 13.23 7.69 11.72
C PRO A 2 13.82 7.08 10.45
N LEU A 3 13.15 7.27 9.31
CA LEU A 3 13.62 6.87 7.97
C LEU A 3 13.10 7.87 6.94
N ARG A 4 13.74 7.89 5.76
CA ARG A 4 13.34 8.73 4.62
C ARG A 4 11.97 8.29 4.08
N ILE A 5 11.09 9.26 3.82
CA ILE A 5 9.89 9.06 2.99
C ILE A 5 10.28 9.32 1.54
N ASP A 6 10.00 8.36 0.68
CA ASP A 6 10.31 8.41 -0.75
C ASP A 6 9.09 8.86 -1.57
N VAL A 7 7.87 8.62 -1.09
CA VAL A 7 6.63 9.11 -1.74
C VAL A 7 6.15 10.42 -1.11
N PRO A 8 6.23 11.56 -1.83
CA PRO A 8 5.85 12.84 -1.26
C PRO A 8 4.33 13.00 -1.15
N GLU A 9 3.89 13.84 -0.20
CA GLU A 9 2.45 14.10 0.03
C GLU A 9 1.71 14.59 -1.22
N LYS A 10 2.40 15.31 -2.10
CA LYS A 10 1.84 15.79 -3.37
C LYS A 10 1.27 14.67 -4.24
N PHE A 11 1.69 13.42 -4.05
CA PHE A 11 1.11 12.26 -4.72
C PHE A 11 -0.41 12.17 -4.49
N LEU A 12 -0.87 12.57 -3.31
CA LEU A 12 -2.31 12.61 -2.98
C LEU A 12 -3.10 13.60 -3.84
N ASN A 13 -2.44 14.57 -4.50
CA ASN A 13 -3.09 15.50 -5.43
C ASN A 13 -3.66 14.82 -6.68
N LEU A 14 -3.27 13.57 -6.97
CA LEU A 14 -3.89 12.76 -8.01
C LEU A 14 -5.32 12.35 -7.66
N PHE A 15 -5.66 12.39 -6.38
CA PHE A 15 -6.92 11.89 -5.86
C PHE A 15 -7.84 13.04 -5.43
N HIS A 16 -9.13 12.84 -5.67
CA HIS A 16 -10.20 13.50 -4.95
C HIS A 16 -10.52 12.67 -3.69
N LYS A 17 -10.46 13.30 -2.52
CA LYS A 17 -10.77 12.66 -1.24
C LYS A 17 -12.29 12.72 -1.05
N ILE A 18 -12.99 11.60 -1.26
CA ILE A 18 -14.44 11.53 -1.05
C ILE A 18 -14.72 11.64 0.45
N PHE A 19 -14.02 10.84 1.24
CA PHE A 19 -13.87 11.08 2.67
C PHE A 19 -12.50 10.60 3.16
N GLU A 20 -12.04 11.22 4.23
CA GLU A 20 -10.74 10.94 4.86
C GLU A 20 -10.98 10.75 6.35
N ASN A 21 -10.30 9.77 6.93
CA ASN A 21 -10.39 9.45 8.35
C ASN A 21 -11.80 9.10 8.86
N GLU A 22 -12.63 8.46 8.02
CA GLU A 22 -13.97 8.00 8.46
C GLU A 22 -13.81 7.02 9.62
N PRO A 23 -14.43 7.28 10.78
CA PRO A 23 -14.29 6.42 11.94
C PRO A 23 -14.96 5.08 11.70
N ILE A 24 -14.23 4.01 12.00
CA ILE A 24 -14.73 2.64 12.02
C ILE A 24 -14.42 2.00 13.38
N GLU A 25 -14.80 0.75 13.56
CA GLU A 25 -14.74 0.08 14.87
C GLU A 25 -13.33 0.04 15.48
N ASN A 26 -13.28 -0.02 16.81
CA ASN A 26 -12.04 -0.05 17.61
C ASN A 26 -11.08 1.15 17.38
N GLY A 27 -11.62 2.32 17.04
CA GLY A 27 -10.82 3.55 16.87
C GLY A 27 -10.03 3.60 15.55
N ASN A 28 -10.29 2.65 14.64
CA ASN A 28 -9.66 2.60 13.33
C ASN A 28 -10.29 3.62 12.38
N LYS A 29 -9.62 3.85 11.24
CA LYS A 29 -10.04 4.85 10.24
C LYS A 29 -9.99 4.29 8.83
N LEU A 30 -10.96 4.70 8.01
CA LEU A 30 -11.06 4.35 6.60
C LEU A 30 -10.94 5.61 5.73
N ASN A 31 -10.17 5.49 4.64
CA ASN A 31 -9.97 6.55 3.67
C ASN A 31 -10.52 6.12 2.31
N LEU A 32 -11.40 6.92 1.72
CA LEU A 32 -11.97 6.68 0.39
C LEU A 32 -11.50 7.76 -0.57
N PHE A 33 -10.58 7.38 -1.45
CA PHE A 33 -9.96 8.27 -2.41
C PHE A 33 -10.29 7.82 -3.82
N SER A 34 -10.77 8.73 -4.65
CA SER A 34 -10.97 8.48 -6.08
C SER A 34 -9.90 9.19 -6.88
N LEU A 35 -9.39 8.58 -7.96
CA LEU A 35 -8.63 9.37 -8.93
C LEU A 35 -9.46 10.56 -9.42
N LYS A 36 -8.78 11.67 -9.69
CA LYS A 36 -9.41 12.82 -10.34
C LYS A 36 -10.03 12.39 -11.67
N ILE A 37 -11.17 13.00 -11.98
CA ILE A 37 -11.92 12.74 -13.20
C ILE A 37 -11.74 13.92 -14.14
N SER A 38 -11.35 13.61 -15.38
CA SER A 38 -11.21 14.55 -16.49
C SER A 38 -11.92 13.99 -17.71
N ASN A 39 -12.80 14.79 -18.32
CA ASN A 39 -13.59 14.41 -19.49
C ASN A 39 -14.32 13.07 -19.30
N ASN A 40 -15.08 12.96 -18.20
CA ASN A 40 -15.86 11.78 -17.81
C ASN A 40 -15.06 10.47 -17.72
N ALA A 41 -13.76 10.55 -17.41
CA ALA A 41 -12.89 9.39 -17.20
C ALA A 41 -11.91 9.63 -16.04
N PHE A 42 -11.56 8.56 -15.32
CA PHE A 42 -10.49 8.61 -14.32
C PHE A 42 -9.14 8.89 -14.98
N SER A 43 -8.34 9.77 -14.37
CA SER A 43 -7.03 10.20 -14.86
C SER A 43 -5.91 9.16 -14.63
N TYR A 44 -6.02 8.00 -15.28
CA TYR A 44 -5.05 6.92 -15.15
C TYR A 44 -3.67 7.22 -15.74
N ALA A 45 -3.58 8.02 -16.81
CA ALA A 45 -2.30 8.34 -17.43
C ALA A 45 -1.36 9.07 -16.46
N THR A 46 -1.87 10.07 -15.75
CA THR A 46 -1.12 10.81 -14.73
C THR A 46 -0.75 9.92 -13.55
N LEU A 47 -1.62 8.98 -13.17
CA LEU A 47 -1.26 7.98 -12.14
C LEU A 47 -0.07 7.12 -12.60
N VAL A 48 -0.08 6.61 -13.83
CA VAL A 48 1.00 5.78 -14.36
C VAL A 48 2.33 6.53 -14.42
N GLU A 49 2.30 7.80 -14.81
CA GLU A 49 3.49 8.66 -14.84
C GLU A 49 4.12 8.79 -13.45
N GLU A 50 3.33 9.19 -12.45
CA GLU A 50 3.82 9.35 -11.07
C GLU A 50 4.24 8.01 -10.44
N LEU A 51 3.53 6.92 -10.73
CA LEU A 51 3.94 5.58 -10.31
C LEU A 51 5.26 5.15 -10.96
N GLY A 52 5.54 5.59 -12.20
CA GLY A 52 6.78 5.33 -12.90
C GLY A 52 7.99 5.94 -12.19
N ASP A 53 7.85 7.17 -11.70
CA ASP A 53 8.88 7.85 -10.91
C ASP A 53 9.12 7.14 -9.57
N ILE A 54 8.03 6.74 -8.90
CA ILE A 54 8.07 6.06 -7.60
C ILE A 54 8.60 4.62 -7.70
N LEU A 55 8.45 3.98 -8.86
CA LEU A 55 8.76 2.56 -9.06
C LEU A 55 10.19 2.20 -8.63
N THR A 56 11.14 3.11 -8.83
CA THR A 56 12.54 2.88 -8.46
C THR A 56 12.74 2.76 -6.95
N ALA A 57 12.07 3.60 -6.16
CA ALA A 57 12.11 3.56 -4.69
C ALA A 57 11.29 2.40 -4.10
N TYR A 58 10.17 2.04 -4.76
CA TYR A 58 9.38 0.87 -4.38
C TYR A 58 10.13 -0.44 -4.65
N ALA A 59 10.68 -0.58 -5.85
CA ALA A 59 11.22 -1.84 -6.34
C ALA A 59 12.61 -2.15 -5.81
N LEU A 60 13.39 -1.16 -5.38
CA LEU A 60 14.76 -1.31 -4.92
C LEU A 60 14.90 -0.91 -3.45
N SER A 61 15.95 -1.40 -2.80
CA SER A 61 16.28 -0.95 -1.45
C SER A 61 16.87 0.45 -1.51
N ARG A 62 16.79 1.22 -0.41
CA ARG A 62 17.37 2.58 -0.37
C ARG A 62 18.87 2.55 -0.67
N SER A 63 19.63 1.57 -0.17
CA SER A 63 21.06 1.43 -0.53
C SER A 63 21.29 1.25 -2.02
N ALA A 64 20.52 0.37 -2.67
CA ALA A 64 20.69 0.09 -4.10
C ALA A 64 20.29 1.31 -4.95
N TYR A 65 19.24 2.02 -4.53
CA TYR A 65 18.82 3.28 -5.14
C TYR A 65 19.92 4.35 -5.02
N ASP A 66 20.36 4.62 -3.79
CA ASP A 66 21.35 5.67 -3.49
C ASP A 66 22.70 5.39 -4.16
N GLU A 67 23.14 4.12 -4.17
CA GLU A 67 24.36 3.70 -4.87
C GLU A 67 24.29 4.02 -6.37
N LEU A 68 23.21 3.61 -7.05
CA LEU A 68 23.04 3.85 -8.48
C LEU A 68 22.91 5.34 -8.81
N CYS A 69 22.22 6.11 -7.97
CA CYS A 69 22.13 7.57 -8.09
C CYS A 69 23.51 8.24 -7.92
N SER A 70 24.30 7.83 -6.91
CA SER A 70 25.65 8.38 -6.66
C SER A 70 26.60 8.12 -7.84
N GLN A 71 26.45 6.97 -8.51
CA GLN A 71 27.19 6.61 -9.72
C GLN A 71 26.61 7.22 -11.01
N LYS A 72 25.54 8.02 -10.92
CA LYS A 72 24.80 8.60 -12.06
C LYS A 72 24.29 7.55 -13.06
N LYS A 73 24.00 6.32 -12.60
CA LYS A 73 23.52 5.18 -13.41
C LYS A 73 21.99 5.13 -13.49
N TYR A 74 21.35 6.23 -13.88
CA TYR A 74 19.90 6.36 -13.89
C TYR A 74 19.21 5.37 -14.84
N THR A 75 19.79 5.10 -16.00
CA THR A 75 19.25 4.08 -16.93
C THR A 75 19.23 2.70 -16.30
N THR A 76 20.29 2.33 -15.57
CA THR A 76 20.38 1.05 -14.87
C THR A 76 19.40 0.99 -13.70
N LEU A 77 19.24 2.10 -12.96
CA LEU A 77 18.26 2.22 -11.88
C LEU A 77 16.84 1.90 -12.37
N VAL A 78 16.41 2.55 -13.44
CA VAL A 78 15.09 2.35 -14.03
C VAL A 78 14.96 0.94 -14.60
N SER A 79 15.96 0.44 -15.33
CA SER A 79 15.94 -0.93 -15.90
C SER A 79 15.76 -1.98 -14.81
N LYS A 80 16.56 -1.91 -13.74
CA LYS A 80 16.50 -2.85 -12.62
C LYS A 80 15.14 -2.83 -11.92
N ALA A 81 14.56 -1.65 -11.73
CA ALA A 81 13.24 -1.52 -11.11
C ALA A 81 12.15 -2.17 -11.97
N LYS A 82 12.15 -1.90 -13.29
CA LYS A 82 11.19 -2.47 -14.25
C LYS A 82 11.34 -3.99 -14.43
N GLU A 83 12.55 -4.50 -14.38
CA GLU A 83 12.86 -5.93 -14.50
C GLU A 83 12.26 -6.75 -13.35
N ARG A 84 12.12 -6.16 -12.15
CA ARG A 84 11.52 -6.83 -10.99
C ARG A 84 10.00 -7.05 -11.15
N LEU A 85 9.31 -6.18 -11.89
CA LEU A 85 7.88 -6.32 -12.12
C LEU A 85 7.57 -7.56 -12.98
N ARG A 86 6.45 -8.22 -12.71
CA ARG A 86 5.90 -9.28 -13.57
C ARG A 86 5.39 -8.73 -14.88
N LYS A 87 5.35 -9.58 -15.90
CA LYS A 87 4.71 -9.25 -17.18
C LYS A 87 3.21 -8.99 -16.99
N ALA A 88 2.65 -8.03 -17.72
CA ALA A 88 1.27 -7.58 -17.54
C ALA A 88 0.23 -8.71 -17.67
N GLU A 89 0.51 -9.74 -18.46
CA GLU A 89 -0.39 -10.88 -18.69
C GLU A 89 -0.55 -11.76 -17.45
N SER A 90 0.47 -11.83 -16.60
CA SER A 90 0.53 -12.65 -15.38
C SER A 90 0.57 -11.81 -14.09
N ASN A 91 0.34 -10.51 -14.19
CA ASN A 91 0.44 -9.57 -13.07
C ASN A 91 -0.94 -9.13 -12.58
N ASP A 92 -1.42 -9.83 -11.56
CA ASP A 92 -2.72 -9.54 -10.94
C ASP A 92 -2.62 -8.70 -9.65
N GLY A 93 -1.42 -8.58 -9.06
CA GLY A 93 -1.23 -8.05 -7.70
C GLY A 93 -0.37 -6.79 -7.59
N GLU A 94 0.72 -6.67 -8.36
CA GLU A 94 1.79 -5.68 -8.06
C GLU A 94 1.32 -4.23 -8.14
N LEU A 95 0.32 -3.92 -8.97
CA LEU A 95 -0.27 -2.58 -8.99
C LEU A 95 -0.89 -2.22 -7.63
N GLY A 96 -1.58 -3.16 -6.98
CA GLY A 96 -2.16 -2.96 -5.65
C GLY A 96 -1.09 -2.78 -4.59
N GLU A 97 0.01 -3.54 -4.69
CA GLU A 97 1.16 -3.46 -3.78
C GLU A 97 1.83 -2.07 -3.87
N ILE A 98 2.06 -1.58 -5.09
CA ILE A 98 2.62 -0.24 -5.35
C ILE A 98 1.69 0.84 -4.79
N LEU A 99 0.38 0.75 -5.07
CA LEU A 99 -0.59 1.74 -4.59
C LEU A 99 -0.73 1.74 -3.06
N LEU A 100 -0.64 0.57 -2.41
CA LEU A 100 -0.60 0.51 -0.96
C LEU A 100 0.64 1.21 -0.41
N TYR A 101 1.81 0.92 -0.98
CA TYR A 101 3.07 1.57 -0.63
C TYR A 101 2.97 3.10 -0.74
N THR A 102 2.41 3.62 -1.83
CA THR A 102 2.26 5.08 -2.00
C THR A 102 1.30 5.70 -0.98
N MET A 103 0.22 5.01 -0.60
CA MET A 103 -0.70 5.51 0.43
C MET A 103 -0.07 5.50 1.82
N LEU A 104 0.65 4.44 2.18
CA LEU A 104 1.32 4.35 3.48
C LEU A 104 2.42 5.41 3.63
N GLU A 105 3.18 5.70 2.58
CA GLU A 105 4.20 6.74 2.64
C GLU A 105 3.62 8.17 2.52
N ALA A 106 2.79 8.43 1.51
CA ALA A 106 2.33 9.80 1.22
C ALA A 106 1.30 10.31 2.23
N HIS A 107 0.34 9.46 2.62
CA HIS A 107 -0.74 9.82 3.54
C HIS A 107 -0.39 9.52 4.99
N LEU A 108 0.01 8.27 5.30
CA LEU A 108 0.27 7.87 6.69
C LEU A 108 1.65 8.28 7.21
N LYS A 109 2.56 8.73 6.33
CA LYS A 109 3.95 9.06 6.66
C LYS A 109 4.70 7.88 7.29
N ALA A 110 4.34 6.66 6.91
CA ALA A 110 4.97 5.44 7.39
C ALA A 110 6.04 5.00 6.38
N PRO A 111 7.34 5.26 6.62
CA PRO A 111 8.40 4.82 5.72
C PRO A 111 8.43 3.30 5.60
N LYS A 112 8.67 2.83 4.39
CA LYS A 112 8.93 1.42 4.10
C LYS A 112 10.17 0.91 4.84
N LEU A 113 10.09 -0.35 5.29
CA LEU A 113 11.20 -1.18 5.77
C LEU A 113 11.54 -2.32 4.80
N LEU A 114 10.57 -2.77 4.02
CA LEU A 114 10.74 -3.85 3.05
C LEU A 114 9.55 -3.86 2.09
N THR A 115 9.78 -4.01 0.79
CA THR A 115 8.69 -4.41 -0.13
C THR A 115 8.87 -5.85 -0.58
N LYS A 116 7.76 -6.51 -0.84
CA LYS A 116 7.74 -7.86 -1.41
C LYS A 116 8.45 -7.93 -2.75
N LEU A 117 8.38 -6.86 -3.54
CA LEU A 117 9.04 -6.78 -4.84
C LEU A 117 10.57 -6.85 -4.72
N GLU A 118 11.16 -6.30 -3.66
CA GLU A 118 12.61 -6.37 -3.42
C GLU A 118 13.12 -7.76 -3.08
N LEU A 119 12.28 -8.58 -2.44
CA LEU A 119 12.63 -9.94 -2.03
C LEU A 119 12.60 -10.93 -3.21
N LYS A 120 11.98 -10.57 -4.34
CA LYS A 120 11.93 -11.45 -5.51
C LYS A 120 13.32 -11.63 -6.11
N THR A 121 13.78 -12.88 -6.12
CA THR A 121 14.98 -13.30 -6.85
C THR A 121 14.71 -13.58 -8.33
N ASP A 122 13.47 -13.95 -8.67
CA ASP A 122 12.94 -14.09 -10.03
C ASP A 122 11.56 -13.42 -10.10
N PRO A 123 11.24 -12.64 -11.15
CA PRO A 123 9.94 -11.99 -11.29
C PRO A 123 8.75 -12.97 -11.19
N ASN A 124 8.90 -14.21 -11.64
CA ASN A 124 7.86 -15.24 -11.61
C ASN A 124 7.77 -15.99 -10.27
N HIS A 125 8.77 -15.87 -9.39
CA HIS A 125 8.74 -16.53 -8.09
C HIS A 125 7.74 -15.86 -7.15
N TYR A 126 7.01 -16.66 -6.39
CA TYR A 126 6.04 -16.18 -5.41
C TYR A 126 6.71 -16.12 -4.05
N VAL A 127 6.96 -14.90 -3.57
CA VAL A 127 7.29 -14.68 -2.15
C VAL A 127 5.95 -14.58 -1.43
N ASN A 128 5.66 -15.53 -0.54
CA ASN A 128 4.48 -15.46 0.32
C ASN A 128 4.81 -14.56 1.50
N GLY A 129 3.86 -13.72 1.92
CA GLY A 129 4.09 -12.74 2.98
C GLY A 129 3.31 -11.45 2.76
N ALA A 130 3.60 -10.45 3.58
CA ALA A 130 3.02 -9.12 3.43
C ALA A 130 3.47 -8.49 2.10
N ASP A 131 2.64 -7.62 1.53
CA ASP A 131 2.98 -6.90 0.29
C ASP A 131 4.10 -5.87 0.54
N GLY A 132 4.23 -5.42 1.79
CA GLY A 132 5.36 -4.69 2.31
C GLY A 132 5.26 -4.53 3.82
N VAL A 133 6.36 -4.15 4.46
CA VAL A 133 6.40 -3.79 5.88
C VAL A 133 6.84 -2.34 5.99
N HIS A 134 6.10 -1.54 6.75
CA HIS A 134 6.41 -0.14 7.02
C HIS A 134 6.54 0.10 8.52
N LEU A 135 7.21 1.20 8.88
CA LEU A 135 7.31 1.66 10.25
C LEU A 135 6.49 2.93 10.42
N LEU A 136 5.60 2.96 11.40
CA LEU A 136 4.89 4.17 11.80
C LEU A 136 5.32 4.58 13.21
N LYS A 137 5.70 5.85 13.35
CA LYS A 137 5.94 6.46 14.66
C LYS A 137 4.62 7.06 15.15
N ILE A 138 4.08 6.55 16.26
CA ILE A 138 2.85 7.06 16.88
C ILE A 138 3.18 8.24 17.80
N ASP A 139 4.19 8.06 18.64
CA ASP A 139 4.78 9.08 19.50
C ASP A 139 6.28 8.79 19.69
N ASP A 140 6.96 9.46 20.63
CA ASP A 140 8.40 9.31 20.84
C ASP A 140 8.82 7.90 21.28
N ASN A 141 7.92 7.16 21.90
CA ASN A 141 8.15 5.88 22.55
C ASN A 141 7.35 4.73 21.93
N THR A 142 6.33 5.03 21.12
CA THR A 142 5.41 4.06 20.54
C THR A 142 5.56 3.97 19.03
N PHE A 143 5.83 2.76 18.54
CA PHE A 143 6.02 2.46 17.13
C PHE A 143 5.11 1.31 16.69
N GLN A 144 4.69 1.34 15.43
CA GLN A 144 3.93 0.25 14.82
C GLN A 144 4.64 -0.29 13.58
N PHE A 145 4.82 -1.61 13.52
CA PHE A 145 5.09 -2.29 12.26
C PHE A 145 3.76 -2.46 11.51
N ILE A 146 3.68 -1.90 10.31
CA ILE A 146 2.52 -2.04 9.44
C ILE A 146 2.79 -3.14 8.43
N PHE A 147 1.99 -4.21 8.49
CA PHE A 147 2.00 -5.27 7.49
C PHE A 147 0.97 -4.97 6.40
N GLY A 148 1.46 -4.84 5.17
CA GLY A 148 0.66 -4.43 4.01
C GLY A 148 -0.09 -5.59 3.36
N GLU A 149 -1.34 -5.35 2.98
CA GLU A 149 -2.18 -6.27 2.23
C GLU A 149 -3.02 -5.51 1.18
N SER A 150 -2.84 -5.86 -0.09
CA SER A 150 -3.55 -5.24 -1.21
C SER A 150 -4.46 -6.23 -1.94
N LYS A 151 -5.64 -5.75 -2.33
CA LYS A 151 -6.65 -6.53 -3.08
C LYS A 151 -7.29 -5.69 -4.16
N LEU A 152 -7.04 -6.07 -5.41
CA LEU A 152 -7.71 -5.52 -6.60
C LEU A 152 -8.77 -6.52 -7.10
N TYR A 153 -10.03 -6.30 -6.72
CA TYR A 153 -11.16 -7.15 -7.08
C TYR A 153 -12.31 -6.29 -7.59
N SER A 154 -12.91 -6.65 -8.72
CA SER A 154 -14.08 -5.93 -9.25
C SER A 154 -15.19 -5.76 -8.21
N ASP A 155 -15.42 -6.79 -7.38
CA ASP A 155 -16.37 -6.73 -6.26
C ASP A 155 -15.65 -6.33 -4.95
N LEU A 156 -16.08 -5.21 -4.37
CA LEU A 156 -15.49 -4.67 -3.14
C LEU A 156 -15.65 -5.60 -1.93
N LYS A 157 -16.83 -6.22 -1.75
CA LYS A 157 -17.11 -7.14 -0.63
C LYS A 157 -16.18 -8.36 -0.67
N LYS A 158 -15.96 -8.90 -1.86
CA LYS A 158 -15.02 -10.00 -2.11
C LYS A 158 -13.58 -9.56 -1.82
N GLY A 159 -13.20 -8.34 -2.23
CA GLY A 159 -11.91 -7.73 -1.91
C GLY A 159 -11.67 -7.65 -0.40
N VAL A 160 -12.62 -7.08 0.35
CA VAL A 160 -12.61 -7.00 1.82
C VAL A 160 -12.41 -8.38 2.42
N LYS A 161 -13.27 -9.34 2.09
CA LYS A 161 -13.19 -10.71 2.62
C LYS A 161 -11.82 -11.34 2.35
N LYS A 162 -11.28 -11.17 1.14
CA LYS A 162 -9.97 -11.72 0.77
C LYS A 162 -8.80 -11.05 1.48
N ALA A 163 -8.88 -9.75 1.76
CA ALA A 163 -7.86 -9.05 2.55
C ALA A 163 -7.83 -9.61 3.98
N PHE A 164 -8.96 -9.64 4.68
CA PHE A 164 -9.02 -10.14 6.06
C PHE A 164 -8.73 -11.65 6.16
N GLU A 165 -9.09 -12.47 5.17
CA GLU A 165 -8.66 -13.88 5.11
C GLU A 165 -7.12 -14.00 5.04
N SER A 166 -6.46 -13.11 4.30
CA SER A 166 -4.99 -13.07 4.20
C SER A 166 -4.34 -12.65 5.52
N LEU A 167 -4.85 -11.59 6.15
CA LEU A 167 -4.38 -11.13 7.45
C LEU A 167 -4.58 -12.19 8.54
N LYS A 168 -5.74 -12.84 8.57
CA LYS A 168 -5.99 -13.96 9.49
C LYS A 168 -4.99 -15.09 9.25
N ASN A 169 -4.63 -15.38 8.00
CA ASN A 169 -3.61 -16.39 7.70
C ASN A 169 -2.20 -15.97 8.13
N LEU A 170 -1.89 -14.68 8.19
CA LEU A 170 -0.63 -14.13 8.72
C LEU A 170 -0.54 -14.29 10.25
N LEU A 171 -1.68 -14.20 10.94
CA LEU A 171 -1.80 -14.33 12.39
C LEU A 171 -1.96 -15.77 12.90
N LYS A 172 -2.13 -16.75 12.01
CA LYS A 172 -2.25 -18.17 12.38
C LYS A 172 -0.93 -18.76 12.89
N GLU A 173 -1.03 -19.98 13.43
CA GLU A 173 0.12 -20.83 13.79
C GLU A 173 1.07 -20.13 14.77
N ASP A 174 0.53 -19.62 15.88
CA ASP A 174 1.30 -18.95 16.95
C ASP A 174 2.19 -17.79 16.44
N LEU A 175 1.63 -17.05 15.47
CA LEU A 175 2.26 -15.90 14.82
C LEU A 175 3.54 -16.25 14.04
N ASN A 176 3.77 -17.51 13.69
CA ASN A 176 4.99 -17.93 12.98
C ASN A 176 5.26 -17.13 11.70
N LYS A 177 4.22 -16.85 10.91
CA LYS A 177 4.37 -16.07 9.68
C LYS A 177 4.66 -14.60 9.96
N LEU A 178 4.00 -14.01 10.95
CA LEU A 178 4.29 -12.64 11.37
C LEU A 178 5.73 -12.49 11.88
N ARG A 179 6.22 -13.45 12.69
CA ARG A 179 7.61 -13.51 13.15
C ARG A 179 8.58 -13.64 11.97
N TYR A 180 8.22 -14.43 10.95
CA TYR A 180 9.00 -14.57 9.73
C TYR A 180 9.09 -13.24 8.94
N GLU A 181 8.00 -12.47 8.83
CA GLU A 181 8.05 -11.12 8.22
C GLU A 181 8.99 -10.18 8.99
N ILE A 182 8.94 -10.18 10.33
CA ILE A 182 9.87 -9.40 11.16
C ILE A 182 11.33 -9.87 10.95
N GLN A 183 11.56 -11.18 10.85
CA GLN A 183 12.89 -11.72 10.56
C GLN A 183 13.41 -11.28 9.19
N LEU A 184 12.55 -11.23 8.17
CA LEU A 184 12.91 -10.72 6.86
C LEU A 184 13.35 -9.26 6.93
N VAL A 185 12.60 -8.41 7.66
CA VAL A 185 13.00 -7.02 7.93
C VAL A 185 14.35 -7.00 8.66
N ASN A 186 14.54 -7.80 9.71
CA ASN A 186 15.80 -7.86 10.46
C ASN A 186 17.00 -8.30 9.61
N SER A 187 16.80 -9.16 8.61
CA SER A 187 17.89 -9.53 7.68
C SER A 187 18.20 -8.46 6.62
N ASN A 188 17.31 -7.48 6.43
CA ASN A 188 17.40 -6.49 5.35
C ASN A 188 17.44 -5.03 5.82
N PHE A 189 17.24 -4.71 7.10
CA PHE A 189 17.07 -3.31 7.55
C PHE A 189 18.28 -2.41 7.25
N LEU A 190 19.50 -2.97 7.22
CA LEU A 190 20.72 -2.23 6.82
C LEU A 190 20.71 -1.82 5.34
N LYS A 191 19.81 -2.38 4.53
CA LYS A 191 19.58 -1.94 3.14
C LYS A 191 18.66 -0.72 3.04
N GLU A 192 17.98 -0.38 4.14
CA GLU A 192 17.01 0.71 4.24
C GLU A 192 17.52 1.88 5.11
N ALA A 193 18.29 1.59 6.15
CA ALA A 193 18.88 2.57 7.06
C ALA A 193 20.39 2.66 6.88
N HIS A 194 20.91 3.88 6.77
CA HIS A 194 22.33 4.14 6.51
C HIS A 194 22.99 5.04 7.55
N ASP A 195 22.25 5.99 8.10
CA ASP A 195 22.77 6.85 9.16
C ASP A 195 22.70 6.15 10.52
N GLU A 196 23.63 6.52 11.39
CA GLU A 196 23.80 5.89 12.71
C GLU A 196 22.53 5.92 13.55
N HIS A 197 21.75 7.01 13.48
CA HIS A 197 20.52 7.19 14.25
C HIS A 197 19.42 6.23 13.78
N SER A 198 19.15 6.16 12.47
CA SER A 198 18.16 5.24 11.90
C SER A 198 18.53 3.78 12.14
N VAL A 199 19.82 3.44 12.02
CA VAL A 199 20.33 2.08 12.27
C VAL A 199 20.17 1.67 13.73
N ASP A 200 20.52 2.56 14.67
CA ASP A 200 20.39 2.29 16.10
C ASP A 200 18.92 2.11 16.51
N LEU A 201 18.03 2.98 16.01
CA LEU A 201 16.61 2.88 16.26
C LEU A 201 16.03 1.56 15.72
N LEU A 202 16.31 1.19 14.47
CA LEU A 202 15.79 -0.07 13.91
C LEU A 202 16.32 -1.30 14.64
N LYS A 203 17.60 -1.28 15.08
CA LYS A 203 18.14 -2.36 15.93
C LYS A 203 17.37 -2.47 17.24
N LYS A 204 17.06 -1.34 17.89
CA LYS A 204 16.28 -1.29 19.13
C LYS A 204 14.86 -1.84 18.93
N LEU A 205 14.22 -1.49 17.81
CA LEU A 205 12.86 -1.94 17.48
C LEU A 205 12.79 -3.43 17.08
N LEU A 206 13.78 -3.95 16.38
CA LEU A 206 13.77 -5.33 15.88
C LEU A 206 14.32 -6.33 16.89
N ILE A 207 15.18 -5.87 17.80
CA ILE A 207 15.80 -6.67 18.86
C ILE A 207 15.71 -5.87 20.18
N PRO A 208 14.49 -5.69 20.73
CA PRO A 208 14.31 -4.99 22.00
C PRO A 208 15.02 -5.75 23.12
N ARG A 209 15.67 -5.01 24.02
CA ARG A 209 16.34 -5.57 25.21
C ARG A 209 15.42 -5.45 26.42
N GLU A 210 15.64 -6.29 27.42
CA GLU A 210 14.86 -6.28 28.67
C GLU A 210 14.83 -4.91 29.38
N ASN A 211 15.85 -4.06 29.15
CA ASN A 211 15.97 -2.74 29.77
C ASN A 211 15.32 -1.60 28.95
N ASP A 212 14.66 -1.90 27.82
CA ASP A 212 13.98 -0.90 27.00
C ASP A 212 12.56 -0.62 27.55
N GLU A 213 12.45 -0.28 28.84
CA GLU A 213 11.16 -0.18 29.57
C GLU A 213 10.20 0.86 28.98
N ASP A 214 10.72 1.90 28.31
CA ASP A 214 9.94 2.98 27.71
C ASP A 214 9.63 2.77 26.21
N LEU A 215 9.90 1.59 25.64
CA LEU A 215 9.68 1.34 24.22
C LEU A 215 8.45 0.45 23.98
N ASN A 216 7.42 1.01 23.36
CA ASN A 216 6.22 0.27 22.96
C ASN A 216 6.28 -0.07 21.46
N ILE A 217 6.10 -1.36 21.15
CA ILE A 217 6.11 -1.86 19.78
C ILE A 217 4.83 -2.64 19.55
N ASP A 218 3.97 -2.10 18.69
CA ASP A 218 2.75 -2.78 18.27
C ASP A 218 2.83 -3.22 16.80
N HIS A 219 1.89 -4.09 16.43
CA HIS A 219 1.70 -4.53 15.05
C HIS A 219 0.36 -4.01 14.54
N SER A 220 0.32 -3.65 13.26
CA SER A 220 -0.86 -3.08 12.60
C SER A 220 -0.92 -3.50 11.14
N PHE A 221 -2.04 -3.20 10.48
CA PHE A 221 -2.29 -3.61 9.09
C PHE A 221 -2.59 -2.42 8.19
N GLY A 222 -1.91 -2.37 7.06
CA GLY A 222 -2.20 -1.44 5.97
C GLY A 222 -2.98 -2.17 4.89
N ILE A 223 -4.21 -1.75 4.61
CA ILE A 223 -5.07 -2.44 3.64
C ILE A 223 -5.35 -1.50 2.46
N PHE A 224 -5.10 -1.97 1.24
CA PHE A 224 -5.53 -1.30 0.02
C PHE A 224 -6.57 -2.13 -0.74
N LEU A 225 -7.72 -1.53 -1.03
CA LEU A 225 -8.83 -2.15 -1.76
C LEU A 225 -9.11 -1.36 -3.04
N GLY A 226 -8.89 -2.01 -4.18
CA GLY A 226 -9.33 -1.51 -5.49
C GLY A 226 -10.55 -2.25 -5.97
N PHE A 227 -11.59 -1.54 -6.42
CA PHE A 227 -12.83 -2.15 -6.91
C PHE A 227 -13.38 -1.52 -8.18
N ASP A 228 -14.25 -2.23 -8.89
CA ASP A 228 -14.89 -1.72 -10.11
C ASP A 228 -16.11 -0.85 -9.75
N VAL A 229 -16.13 0.37 -10.27
CA VAL A 229 -17.34 1.19 -10.39
C VAL A 229 -17.84 1.10 -11.83
N GLU A 230 -19.06 0.61 -11.98
CA GLU A 230 -19.72 0.57 -13.28
C GLU A 230 -20.09 1.99 -13.71
N ILE A 231 -19.76 2.35 -14.96
CA ILE A 231 -20.11 3.64 -15.56
C ILE A 231 -20.95 3.34 -16.80
N THR A 232 -22.25 3.58 -16.70
CA THR A 232 -23.26 3.36 -17.73
C THR A 232 -23.13 4.33 -18.90
N ASP A 233 -23.71 4.00 -20.05
CA ASP A 233 -23.68 4.87 -21.22
C ASP A 233 -24.43 6.20 -21.00
N ASP A 234 -25.44 6.21 -20.15
CA ASP A 234 -26.17 7.44 -19.82
C ASP A 234 -25.37 8.32 -18.86
N GLU A 235 -24.71 7.73 -17.86
CA GLU A 235 -23.74 8.46 -17.03
C GLU A 235 -22.64 9.08 -17.91
N ARG A 236 -22.10 8.37 -18.90
CA ARG A 236 -21.05 8.91 -19.79
C ARG A 236 -21.46 10.16 -20.59
N LYS A 237 -22.76 10.34 -20.84
CA LYS A 237 -23.31 11.48 -21.60
C LYS A 237 -23.58 12.70 -20.71
N LEU A 238 -23.48 12.57 -19.39
CA LEU A 238 -23.60 13.70 -18.48
C LEU A 238 -22.55 14.76 -18.79
N ASN A 239 -22.85 16.01 -18.44
CA ASN A 239 -21.83 17.04 -18.47
C ASN A 239 -20.74 16.75 -17.42
N ASN A 240 -19.57 17.36 -17.57
CA ASN A 240 -18.41 17.08 -16.73
C ASN A 240 -18.64 17.31 -15.22
N ALA A 241 -19.53 18.23 -14.82
CA ALA A 241 -19.81 18.50 -13.40
C ALA A 241 -20.71 17.40 -12.84
N ASP A 242 -21.86 17.17 -13.46
CA ASP A 242 -22.85 16.17 -13.05
C ASP A 242 -22.24 14.75 -13.03
N PHE A 243 -21.37 14.44 -14.00
CA PHE A 243 -20.66 13.16 -14.03
C PHE A 243 -19.81 12.95 -12.78
N ARG A 244 -19.06 13.97 -12.34
CA ARG A 244 -18.19 13.85 -11.17
C ARG A 244 -18.99 13.61 -9.91
N GLU A 245 -20.04 14.42 -9.71
CA GLU A 245 -20.96 14.29 -8.58
C GLU A 245 -21.59 12.89 -8.56
N THR A 246 -22.18 12.47 -9.68
CA THR A 246 -22.81 11.15 -9.82
C THR A 246 -21.85 10.00 -9.50
N ILE A 247 -20.63 10.02 -10.04
CA ILE A 247 -19.66 8.95 -9.81
C ILE A 247 -19.13 8.98 -8.37
N TYR A 248 -18.87 10.14 -7.78
CA TYR A 248 -18.41 10.22 -6.39
C TYR A 248 -19.48 9.76 -5.40
N GLU A 249 -20.74 10.16 -5.59
CA GLU A 249 -21.85 9.68 -4.77
C GLU A 249 -22.06 8.17 -4.92
N LYS A 250 -21.99 7.65 -6.14
CA LYS A 250 -22.11 6.20 -6.41
C LYS A 250 -21.01 5.41 -5.71
N VAL A 251 -19.77 5.89 -5.76
CA VAL A 251 -18.62 5.29 -5.07
C VAL A 251 -18.79 5.36 -3.55
N GLU A 252 -19.18 6.51 -3.02
CA GLU A 252 -19.42 6.70 -1.58
C GLU A 252 -20.48 5.73 -1.07
N ASN A 253 -21.64 5.66 -1.76
CA ASN A 253 -22.74 4.76 -1.40
C ASN A 253 -22.32 3.29 -1.41
N ALA A 254 -21.52 2.87 -2.39
CA ALA A 254 -21.00 1.50 -2.46
C ALA A 254 -20.09 1.16 -1.27
N VAL A 255 -19.27 2.11 -0.82
CA VAL A 255 -18.38 1.92 0.33
C VAL A 255 -19.16 1.99 1.65
N ARG A 256 -20.10 2.93 1.79
CA ARG A 256 -20.97 2.99 2.99
C ARG A 256 -21.75 1.70 3.20
N ALA A 257 -22.23 1.09 2.11
CA ALA A 257 -22.90 -0.21 2.17
C ALA A 257 -22.01 -1.36 2.66
N ILE A 258 -20.68 -1.26 2.53
CA ILE A 258 -19.73 -2.30 2.97
C ILE A 258 -19.15 -2.06 4.38
N LEU A 259 -19.30 -0.87 4.95
CA LEU A 259 -18.80 -0.54 6.29
C LEU A 259 -19.21 -1.57 7.36
N PRO A 260 -20.47 -2.05 7.42
CA PRO A 260 -20.84 -3.10 8.39
C PRO A 260 -19.99 -4.37 8.22
N THR A 261 -19.73 -4.79 6.98
CA THR A 261 -18.90 -5.98 6.72
C THR A 261 -17.45 -5.75 7.15
N ILE A 262 -16.88 -4.56 6.93
CA ILE A 262 -15.51 -4.24 7.40
C ILE A 262 -15.46 -4.27 8.93
N ASN A 263 -16.44 -3.64 9.58
CA ASN A 263 -16.59 -3.61 11.03
C ASN A 263 -16.72 -5.01 11.64
N ASP A 264 -17.51 -5.88 11.02
CA ASP A 264 -17.67 -7.28 11.44
C ASP A 264 -16.34 -8.06 11.38
N HIS A 265 -15.48 -7.76 10.40
CA HIS A 265 -14.15 -8.36 10.35
C HIS A 265 -13.23 -7.79 11.43
N ILE A 266 -13.18 -6.48 11.62
CA ILE A 266 -12.34 -5.82 12.64
C ILE A 266 -12.68 -6.32 14.06
N LYS A 267 -13.95 -6.65 14.32
CA LYS A 267 -14.42 -7.16 15.61
C LYS A 267 -14.07 -8.62 15.89
N GLN A 268 -13.58 -9.38 14.91
CA GLN A 268 -13.24 -10.78 15.14
C GLN A 268 -12.11 -10.90 16.17
N ASP A 269 -12.16 -11.96 16.98
CA ASP A 269 -11.23 -12.15 18.10
C ASP A 269 -9.77 -12.18 17.67
N ASP A 270 -9.48 -12.71 16.47
CA ASP A 270 -8.13 -12.75 15.89
C ASP A 270 -7.51 -11.35 15.67
N PHE A 271 -8.34 -10.30 15.60
CA PHE A 271 -7.91 -8.93 15.28
C PHE A 271 -7.98 -7.98 16.49
N ARG A 272 -8.27 -8.48 17.69
CA ARG A 272 -8.25 -7.66 18.91
C ARG A 272 -6.84 -7.12 19.16
N GLY A 273 -6.75 -5.82 19.47
CA GLY A 273 -5.49 -5.13 19.74
C GLY A 273 -4.72 -4.66 18.50
N TYR A 274 -5.18 -4.98 17.29
CA TYR A 274 -4.56 -4.50 16.05
C TYR A 274 -5.21 -3.21 15.55
N SER A 275 -4.38 -2.31 15.02
CA SER A 275 -4.82 -1.13 14.28
C SER A 275 -4.88 -1.42 12.77
N PHE A 276 -5.81 -0.76 12.08
CA PHE A 276 -6.06 -0.89 10.64
C PHE A 276 -6.04 0.48 9.95
N TYR A 277 -5.22 0.58 8.92
CA TYR A 277 -5.12 1.73 8.02
C TYR A 277 -5.66 1.35 6.65
N ILE A 278 -6.93 1.67 6.40
CA ILE A 278 -7.66 1.18 5.21
C ILE A 278 -7.78 2.28 4.15
N TYR A 279 -7.39 1.95 2.93
CA TYR A 279 -7.53 2.79 1.74
C TYR A 279 -8.39 2.07 0.71
N ILE A 280 -9.43 2.75 0.22
CA ILE A 280 -10.31 2.23 -0.84
C ILE A 280 -10.24 3.18 -2.03
N VAL A 281 -10.03 2.62 -3.23
CA VAL A 281 -9.96 3.37 -4.49
C VAL A 281 -10.82 2.71 -5.57
N PRO A 282 -11.78 3.43 -6.19
CA PRO A 282 -12.56 2.92 -7.30
C PRO A 282 -11.76 2.94 -8.61
N PHE A 283 -12.08 2.01 -9.49
CA PHE A 283 -11.59 1.91 -10.87
C PHE A 283 -12.75 1.63 -11.81
N SER A 284 -12.64 2.09 -13.05
CA SER A 284 -13.49 1.68 -14.17
C SER A 284 -12.74 0.66 -15.02
N GLU A 285 -13.34 -0.50 -15.31
CA GLU A 285 -12.70 -1.57 -16.09
C GLU A 285 -11.38 -2.05 -15.45
N LEU A 286 -11.34 -2.24 -14.12
CA LEU A 286 -10.17 -2.56 -13.30
C LEU A 286 -9.27 -3.62 -13.93
N LYS A 287 -9.84 -4.74 -14.40
CA LYS A 287 -9.08 -5.84 -15.01
C LYS A 287 -8.27 -5.39 -16.23
N LYS A 288 -8.86 -4.52 -17.06
CA LYS A 288 -8.23 -3.96 -18.26
C LYS A 288 -7.22 -2.87 -17.88
N GLN A 289 -7.61 -1.94 -17.01
CA GLN A 289 -6.75 -0.84 -16.59
C GLN A 289 -5.50 -1.34 -15.86
N ARG A 290 -5.63 -2.32 -14.97
CA ARG A 290 -4.49 -2.95 -14.29
C ARG A 290 -3.44 -3.47 -15.28
N LYS A 291 -3.87 -4.23 -16.30
CA LYS A 291 -2.95 -4.75 -17.33
C LYS A 291 -2.30 -3.64 -18.12
N LYS A 292 -3.08 -2.61 -18.50
CA LYS A 292 -2.58 -1.46 -19.24
C LYS A 292 -1.52 -0.68 -18.44
N MET A 293 -1.80 -0.36 -17.19
CA MET A 293 -0.89 0.38 -16.31
C MET A 293 0.42 -0.39 -16.09
N ILE A 294 0.36 -1.69 -15.78
CA ILE A 294 1.57 -2.50 -15.63
C ILE A 294 2.36 -2.55 -16.93
N ALA A 295 1.69 -2.71 -18.08
CA ALA A 295 2.38 -2.70 -19.36
C ALA A 295 3.08 -1.36 -19.62
N GLU A 296 2.46 -0.24 -19.26
CA GLU A 296 3.05 1.10 -19.40
C GLU A 296 4.21 1.33 -18.42
N LEU A 297 4.11 0.87 -17.16
CA LEU A 297 5.21 0.95 -16.19
C LEU A 297 6.45 0.15 -16.63
N LYS A 298 6.27 -0.87 -17.48
CA LYS A 298 7.37 -1.69 -18.01
C LYS A 298 7.94 -1.21 -19.36
N LYS A 299 7.29 -0.27 -20.05
CA LYS A 299 7.84 0.34 -21.28
C LYS A 299 9.04 1.20 -20.93
#